data_AF-A0AAJ6YIP6-F1
#
_entry.id   AF-A0AAJ6YIP6-F1
#
_cell.length_a   1.000
_cell.length_b   1.000
_cell.length_c   1.000
_cell.angle_alpha   90.00
_cell.angle_beta   90.00
_cell.angle_gamma   90.00
#
_symmetry.space_group_name_H-M   'P 1'
#
loop_
_entity.id
_entity.type
_entity.pdbx_description
1 polymer ?
#
loop_
_entity_poly.entity_id
_entity_poly.type
_entity_poly.pdbx_seq_one_letter_code
_entity_poly.pdbx_strand_id
1 'polypeptide(L)'
;MFLTRSEYDRGVNTFSPEGRLFQVEYAMEAIKLGWTAIGICTSEGVVLAVEKRTTSFLMEPTMVEKIVEVDKHIGCVSSGLMADSRTMIDRARVECQNHWFTYNEKMSVESTIQAVSNLAIQFGDSDNDGSAMSRPFGVALLFAGIDEKGPQLFHMDPSGTFVQFDAKAIGSGSEGAQQSLQEVYHKSMTLKEATKAALKILKQVMEEKLNDTNIEVMSMTPETKFHIFTKEELQEVIGNLPESRDVSLKSRSNISRPSIRTSVSVKS
;
A
#
# COMPACT_ATOMS: atom_id res chain seq x y z
N MET A 1 -19.41 13.68 -0.40
CA MET A 1 -20.67 13.50 -1.15
C MET A 1 -20.50 14.22 -2.48
N PHE A 2 -20.06 13.53 -3.53
CA PHE A 2 -19.86 14.11 -4.85
C PHE A 2 -21.23 14.32 -5.52
N LEU A 3 -21.81 15.50 -5.29
CA LEU A 3 -23.12 15.92 -5.79
C LEU A 3 -22.96 16.65 -7.14
N THR A 4 -22.60 15.88 -8.17
CA THR A 4 -23.00 16.04 -9.57
C THR A 4 -22.36 14.87 -10.33
N ARG A 5 -23.17 13.89 -10.75
CA ARG A 5 -22.75 12.93 -11.79
C ARG A 5 -22.59 13.74 -13.07
N SER A 6 -21.39 14.26 -13.26
CA SER A 6 -21.03 15.23 -14.29
C SER A 6 -20.96 14.53 -15.64
N GLU A 7 -21.36 15.20 -16.73
CA GLU A 7 -21.32 14.66 -18.10
C GLU A 7 -19.94 14.14 -18.52
N TYR A 8 -18.89 14.58 -17.81
CA TYR A 8 -17.49 14.19 -17.99
C TYR A 8 -17.10 12.84 -17.36
N ASP A 9 -18.00 12.20 -16.60
CA ASP A 9 -17.79 10.84 -16.03
C ASP A 9 -18.25 9.71 -16.99
N ARG A 10 -18.29 10.00 -18.30
CA ARG A 10 -18.81 9.07 -19.32
C ARG A 10 -17.73 8.31 -20.11
N GLY A 11 -16.50 8.81 -20.12
CA GLY A 11 -15.39 8.22 -20.89
C GLY A 11 -14.16 8.07 -20.02
N VAL A 12 -13.34 7.06 -20.30
CA VAL A 12 -12.15 6.73 -19.49
C VAL A 12 -11.07 7.80 -19.65
N ASN A 13 -11.03 8.41 -20.85
CA ASN A 13 -10.02 9.40 -21.25
C ASN A 13 -10.59 10.83 -21.31
N THR A 14 -11.73 11.09 -20.66
CA THR A 14 -12.35 12.41 -20.64
C THR A 14 -11.80 13.25 -19.50
N PHE A 15 -11.25 14.43 -19.83
CA PHE A 15 -10.82 15.40 -18.83
C PHE A 15 -12.00 16.14 -18.20
N SER A 16 -11.90 16.40 -16.89
CA SER A 16 -12.77 17.33 -16.20
C SER A 16 -12.46 18.78 -16.61
N PRO A 17 -13.36 19.75 -16.35
CA PRO A 17 -13.08 21.18 -16.55
C PRO A 17 -11.82 21.68 -15.82
N GLU A 18 -11.41 21.02 -14.74
CA GLU A 18 -10.21 21.31 -13.96
C GLU A 18 -8.96 20.56 -14.47
N GLY A 19 -9.06 19.80 -15.57
CA GLY A 19 -7.94 19.06 -16.17
C GLY A 19 -7.64 17.72 -15.49
N ARG A 20 -8.61 17.12 -14.79
CA ARG A 20 -8.44 15.88 -14.02
C ARG A 20 -9.02 14.69 -14.78
N LEU A 21 -8.42 13.50 -14.62
CA LEU A 21 -8.96 12.23 -15.14
C LEU A 21 -9.73 11.50 -14.03
N PHE A 22 -11.06 11.57 -14.05
CA PHE A 22 -11.88 11.03 -12.96
C PHE A 22 -11.69 9.53 -12.72
N GLN A 23 -11.46 8.72 -13.75
CA GLN A 23 -11.20 7.29 -13.56
C GLN A 23 -9.93 7.00 -12.75
N VAL A 24 -8.88 7.81 -12.93
CA VAL A 24 -7.66 7.71 -12.13
C VAL A 24 -7.93 8.10 -10.68
N GLU A 25 -8.72 9.15 -10.46
CA GLU A 25 -9.06 9.59 -9.10
C GLU A 25 -9.93 8.59 -8.36
N TYR A 26 -10.89 7.97 -9.05
CA TYR A 26 -11.67 6.89 -8.49
C TYR A 26 -10.81 5.69 -8.14
N ALA A 27 -9.81 5.35 -8.97
CA ALA A 27 -8.83 4.32 -8.65
C ALA A 27 -7.97 4.70 -7.43
N MET A 28 -7.59 5.98 -7.28
CA MET A 28 -6.89 6.49 -6.09
C MET A 28 -7.74 6.38 -4.82
N GLU A 29 -9.04 6.69 -4.90
CA GLU A 29 -9.96 6.51 -3.77
C GLU A 29 -10.17 5.01 -3.44
N ALA A 30 -10.17 4.12 -4.45
CA ALA A 30 -10.29 2.68 -4.22
C ALA A 30 -9.09 2.11 -3.43
N ILE A 31 -7.89 2.68 -3.58
CA ILE A 31 -6.71 2.28 -2.79
C ILE A 31 -6.90 2.56 -1.31
N LYS A 32 -7.63 3.62 -0.95
CA LYS A 32 -7.96 3.94 0.45
C LYS A 32 -8.90 2.93 1.10
N LEU A 33 -9.43 1.97 0.35
CA LEU A 33 -10.17 0.83 0.89
C LEU A 33 -9.30 -0.42 1.06
N GLY A 34 -8.07 -0.39 0.55
CA GLY A 34 -7.11 -1.46 0.63
C GLY A 34 -6.48 -1.64 2.01
N TRP A 35 -5.75 -2.74 2.16
CA TRP A 35 -5.02 -3.05 3.38
C TRP A 35 -3.85 -2.08 3.56
N THR A 36 -3.65 -1.65 4.79
CA THR A 36 -2.59 -0.70 5.15
C THR A 36 -1.23 -1.36 5.05
N ALA A 37 -0.34 -0.74 4.28
CA ALA A 37 1.05 -1.16 4.18
C ALA A 37 1.96 0.04 4.43
N ILE A 38 3.12 -0.22 5.05
CA ILE A 38 4.13 0.77 5.41
C ILE A 38 5.47 0.27 4.88
N GLY A 39 6.18 1.14 4.18
CA GLY A 39 7.57 0.94 3.80
C GLY A 39 8.49 1.96 4.45
N ILE A 40 9.66 1.53 4.92
CA ILE A 40 10.70 2.39 5.45
C ILE A 40 12.06 1.95 4.88
N CYS A 41 12.77 2.90 4.28
CA CYS A 41 14.12 2.74 3.77
C CYS A 41 15.13 3.31 4.79
N THR A 42 16.17 2.54 5.07
CA THR A 42 17.30 2.93 5.92
C THR A 42 18.61 2.76 5.15
N SER A 43 19.73 3.17 5.75
CA SER A 43 21.06 2.90 5.19
C SER A 43 21.45 1.42 5.25
N GLU A 44 20.85 0.65 6.16
CA GLU A 44 21.13 -0.78 6.35
C GLU A 44 20.29 -1.66 5.41
N GLY A 45 19.14 -1.16 4.96
CA GLY A 45 18.17 -1.98 4.26
C GLY A 45 16.81 -1.31 4.08
N VAL A 46 15.81 -2.11 3.72
CA VAL A 46 14.43 -1.67 3.56
C VAL A 46 13.48 -2.65 4.23
N VAL A 47 12.44 -2.14 4.88
CA VAL A 47 11.39 -2.94 5.52
C VAL A 47 10.03 -2.61 4.92
N LEU A 48 9.23 -3.64 4.67
CA LEU A 48 7.81 -3.55 4.36
C LEU A 48 7.02 -4.25 5.46
N ALA A 49 5.97 -3.60 5.96
CA ALA A 49 5.04 -4.18 6.92
C ALA A 49 3.61 -3.94 6.43
N VAL A 50 2.76 -4.96 6.47
CA VAL A 50 1.37 -4.90 5.98
C VAL A 50 0.42 -5.59 6.93
N GLU A 51 -0.77 -5.02 7.10
CA GLU A 51 -1.86 -5.68 7.81
C GLU A 51 -2.51 -6.75 6.90
N LYS A 52 -2.87 -7.89 7.47
CA LYS A 52 -3.64 -8.94 6.81
C LYS A 52 -5.03 -9.01 7.43
N ARG A 53 -6.06 -8.76 6.62
CA ARG A 53 -7.46 -8.83 7.06
C ARG A 53 -8.03 -10.19 6.74
N THR A 54 -8.10 -11.05 7.75
CA THR A 54 -8.74 -12.36 7.64
C THR A 54 -10.23 -12.22 7.90
N THR A 55 -11.07 -12.45 6.89
CA THR A 55 -12.52 -12.27 7.01
C THR A 55 -13.23 -13.46 7.66
N SER A 56 -12.60 -14.62 7.70
CA SER A 56 -13.18 -15.85 8.24
C SER A 56 -12.10 -16.78 8.79
N PHE A 57 -12.39 -17.45 9.90
CA PHE A 57 -11.53 -18.50 10.47
C PHE A 57 -11.38 -19.73 9.55
N LEU A 58 -12.22 -19.84 8.51
CA LEU A 58 -12.13 -20.90 7.49
C LEU A 58 -11.11 -20.58 6.40
N MET A 59 -10.59 -19.36 6.37
CA MET A 59 -9.58 -18.94 5.41
C MET A 59 -8.21 -19.43 5.86
N GLU A 60 -7.49 -20.13 4.97
CA GLU A 60 -6.11 -20.51 5.20
C GLU A 60 -5.22 -19.25 5.09
N PRO A 61 -4.63 -18.74 6.19
CA PRO A 61 -3.95 -17.45 6.18
C PRO A 61 -2.69 -17.45 5.32
N THR A 62 -2.05 -18.61 5.13
CA THR A 62 -0.85 -18.74 4.30
C THR A 62 -1.12 -18.51 2.82
N MET A 63 -2.36 -18.70 2.35
CA MET A 63 -2.73 -18.48 0.94
C MET A 63 -2.94 -17.00 0.60
N VAL A 64 -2.94 -16.11 1.59
CA VAL A 64 -3.15 -14.67 1.40
C VAL A 64 -1.87 -13.91 1.70
N GLU A 65 -0.93 -13.99 0.77
CA GLU A 65 0.31 -13.23 0.78
C GLU A 65 0.06 -11.82 0.21
N LYS A 66 0.64 -10.82 0.87
CA LYS A 66 0.55 -9.43 0.45
C LYS A 66 1.88 -8.86 0.03
N ILE A 67 2.94 -9.32 0.68
CA ILE A 67 4.30 -9.02 0.25
C ILE A 67 4.74 -10.15 -0.68
N VAL A 68 5.20 -9.79 -1.86
CA VAL A 68 5.61 -10.74 -2.89
C VAL A 68 7.04 -10.47 -3.34
N GLU A 69 7.77 -11.55 -3.64
CA GLU A 69 9.06 -11.46 -4.31
C GLU A 69 8.84 -11.19 -5.81
N VAL A 70 9.44 -10.12 -6.32
CA VAL A 70 9.49 -9.81 -7.76
C VAL A 70 10.77 -10.36 -8.37
N ASP A 71 11.89 -10.15 -7.69
CA ASP A 71 13.18 -10.78 -7.95
C ASP A 71 13.91 -10.90 -6.61
N LYS A 72 15.04 -11.61 -6.57
CA LYS A 72 15.79 -11.87 -5.34
C LYS A 72 16.15 -10.59 -4.58
N HIS A 73 16.31 -9.46 -5.28
CA HIS A 73 16.66 -8.16 -4.73
C HIS A 73 15.51 -7.13 -4.76
N ILE A 74 14.29 -7.54 -5.12
CA ILE A 74 13.11 -6.66 -5.23
C ILE A 74 11.88 -7.36 -4.65
N GLY A 75 11.28 -6.74 -3.64
CA GLY A 75 10.01 -7.12 -3.04
C GLY A 75 8.96 -6.05 -3.31
N CYS A 76 7.70 -6.45 -3.34
CA CYS A 76 6.59 -5.54 -3.57
C CYS A 76 5.45 -5.83 -2.61
N VAL A 77 4.80 -4.79 -2.10
CA VAL A 77 3.51 -4.90 -1.40
C VAL A 77 2.46 -4.05 -2.10
N SER A 78 1.23 -4.54 -2.13
CA SER A 78 0.11 -3.92 -2.85
C SER A 78 -1.07 -3.56 -1.94
N SER A 79 -1.70 -2.43 -2.24
CA SER A 79 -2.95 -2.00 -1.62
C SER A 79 -3.98 -1.55 -2.65
N GLY A 80 -5.24 -1.93 -2.46
CA GLY A 80 -6.32 -1.76 -3.42
C GLY A 80 -6.80 -3.10 -3.97
N LEU A 81 -7.12 -3.15 -5.26
CA LEU A 81 -7.64 -4.35 -5.93
C LEU A 81 -6.53 -5.41 -6.10
N MET A 82 -6.68 -6.54 -5.40
CA MET A 82 -5.71 -7.64 -5.44
C MET A 82 -5.57 -8.25 -6.85
N ALA A 83 -6.66 -8.34 -7.61
CA ALA A 83 -6.62 -8.89 -8.97
C ALA A 83 -5.69 -8.06 -9.88
N ASP A 84 -5.84 -6.74 -9.84
CA ASP A 84 -5.02 -5.77 -10.56
C ASP A 84 -3.54 -5.87 -10.15
N SER A 85 -3.28 -6.03 -8.84
CA SER A 85 -1.91 -6.15 -8.31
C SER A 85 -1.14 -7.33 -8.92
N ARG A 86 -1.80 -8.48 -9.14
CA ARG A 86 -1.16 -9.68 -9.67
C ARG A 86 -0.63 -9.46 -11.08
N THR A 87 -1.44 -8.83 -11.94
CA THR A 87 -1.02 -8.48 -13.30
C THR A 87 0.20 -7.57 -13.31
N MET A 88 0.24 -6.57 -12.43
CA MET A 88 1.38 -5.64 -12.33
C MET A 88 2.64 -6.31 -11.77
N ILE A 89 2.49 -7.18 -10.77
CA ILE A 89 3.60 -7.95 -10.20
C ILE A 89 4.16 -8.95 -11.23
N ASP A 90 3.30 -9.65 -11.96
CA ASP A 90 3.72 -10.60 -12.98
C ASP A 90 4.42 -9.90 -14.14
N ARG A 91 3.95 -8.71 -14.53
CA ARG A 91 4.68 -7.83 -15.46
C ARG A 91 6.07 -7.51 -14.95
N ALA A 92 6.21 -7.13 -13.68
CA ALA A 92 7.50 -6.82 -13.07
C ALA A 92 8.45 -8.04 -13.09
N ARG A 93 7.95 -9.22 -12.73
CA ARG A 93 8.71 -10.49 -12.75
C ARG A 93 9.22 -10.83 -14.14
N VAL A 94 8.34 -10.75 -15.14
CA VAL A 94 8.71 -11.02 -16.54
C VAL A 94 9.80 -10.06 -17.00
N GLU A 95 9.70 -8.77 -16.68
CA GLU A 95 10.69 -7.79 -17.08
C GLU A 95 12.05 -8.00 -16.41
N CYS A 96 12.08 -8.29 -15.11
CA CYS A 96 13.31 -8.62 -14.41
C CYS A 96 14.01 -9.83 -15.05
N GLN A 97 13.26 -10.91 -15.33
CA GLN A 97 13.83 -12.11 -15.93
C GLN A 97 14.26 -11.90 -17.39
N ASN A 98 13.50 -11.12 -18.18
CA ASN A 98 13.88 -10.76 -19.54
C ASN A 98 15.14 -9.91 -19.58
N HIS A 99 15.26 -8.95 -18.68
CA HIS A 99 16.45 -8.11 -18.55
C HIS A 99 17.67 -8.97 -18.17
N TRP A 100 17.52 -9.84 -17.18
CA TRP A 100 18.58 -10.78 -16.80
C TRP A 100 18.98 -11.71 -17.94
N PHE A 101 18.01 -12.26 -18.68
CA PHE A 101 18.28 -13.10 -19.84
C PHE A 101 19.03 -12.36 -20.95
N THR A 102 18.68 -11.11 -21.20
CA THR A 102 19.22 -10.31 -22.32
C THR A 102 20.60 -9.73 -22.01
N TYR A 103 20.76 -9.16 -20.82
CA TYR A 103 21.95 -8.38 -20.44
C TYR A 103 22.86 -9.12 -19.46
N ASN A 104 22.41 -10.27 -18.93
CA ASN A 104 23.13 -11.06 -17.93
C ASN A 104 23.49 -10.26 -16.66
N GLU A 105 22.64 -9.31 -16.29
CA GLU A 105 22.74 -8.52 -15.07
C GLU A 105 21.37 -8.36 -14.41
N LYS A 106 21.33 -7.93 -13.15
CA LYS A 106 20.06 -7.70 -12.46
C LYS A 106 19.48 -6.37 -12.90
N MET A 107 18.18 -6.35 -13.16
CA MET A 107 17.46 -5.11 -13.45
C MET A 107 17.49 -4.18 -12.24
N SER A 108 17.83 -2.90 -12.44
CA SER A 108 17.74 -1.88 -11.39
C SER A 108 16.30 -1.72 -10.90
N VAL A 109 16.11 -1.38 -9.63
CA VAL A 109 14.78 -1.25 -9.01
C VAL A 109 13.91 -0.24 -9.78
N GLU A 110 14.49 0.91 -10.10
CA GLU A 110 13.84 1.99 -10.85
C GLU A 110 13.36 1.54 -12.24
N SER A 111 14.18 0.80 -12.98
CA SER A 111 13.83 0.29 -14.31
C SER A 111 12.67 -0.72 -14.23
N THR A 112 12.67 -1.60 -13.22
CA THR A 112 11.55 -2.53 -12.99
C THR A 112 10.23 -1.76 -12.80
N ILE A 113 10.24 -0.72 -11.97
CA ILE A 113 9.05 0.08 -11.70
C ILE A 113 8.62 0.89 -12.93
N GLN A 114 9.58 1.42 -13.71
CA GLN A 114 9.29 2.08 -14.98
C GLN A 114 8.56 1.15 -15.95
N ALA A 115 8.96 -0.13 -16.02
CA ALA A 115 8.30 -1.10 -16.89
C ALA A 115 6.86 -1.43 -16.44
N VAL A 116 6.60 -1.41 -15.13
CA VAL A 116 5.26 -1.55 -14.54
C VAL A 116 4.44 -0.28 -14.75
N SER A 117 5.04 0.90 -14.62
CA SER A 117 4.44 2.20 -14.94
C SER A 117 3.97 2.28 -16.38
N ASN A 118 4.81 1.82 -17.31
CA ASN A 118 4.45 1.76 -18.72
C ASN A 118 3.23 0.86 -18.99
N LEU A 119 3.01 -0.19 -18.19
CA LEU A 119 1.79 -0.99 -18.26
C LEU A 119 0.60 -0.24 -17.64
N ALA A 120 0.78 0.44 -16.51
CA ALA A 120 -0.31 1.11 -15.81
C ALA A 120 -0.97 2.23 -16.62
N ILE A 121 -0.23 2.90 -17.50
CA ILE A 121 -0.74 3.96 -18.37
C ILE A 121 -1.43 3.45 -19.64
N GLN A 122 -1.41 2.13 -19.91
CA GLN A 122 -2.04 1.52 -21.10
C GLN A 122 -3.53 1.28 -20.89
N PHE A 123 -4.30 2.33 -20.61
CA PHE A 123 -5.76 2.28 -20.54
C PHE A 123 -6.40 3.30 -21.48
N GLY A 124 -7.59 2.99 -21.99
CA GLY A 124 -8.34 3.88 -22.87
C GLY A 124 -9.44 3.19 -23.66
N ASP A 125 -10.18 4.00 -24.41
CA ASP A 125 -11.38 3.59 -25.16
C ASP A 125 -11.10 3.23 -26.64
N SER A 126 -9.83 3.16 -27.06
CA SER A 126 -9.47 2.94 -28.47
C SER A 126 -9.34 1.45 -28.81
N ASP A 127 -10.28 0.93 -29.60
CA ASP A 127 -10.27 -0.43 -30.17
C ASP A 127 -9.09 -0.72 -31.14
N ASN A 128 -8.31 0.30 -31.50
CA ASN A 128 -7.21 0.18 -32.46
C ASN A 128 -5.96 -0.48 -31.90
N ASP A 129 -5.79 -0.51 -30.58
CA ASP A 129 -4.67 -1.17 -29.90
C ASP A 129 -5.28 -2.22 -28.98
N GLY A 130 -5.33 -3.48 -29.44
CA GLY A 130 -6.03 -4.60 -28.78
C GLY A 130 -5.54 -4.97 -27.37
N SER A 131 -4.69 -4.12 -26.78
CA SER A 131 -4.09 -4.20 -25.45
C SER A 131 -4.55 -3.11 -24.48
N ALA A 132 -5.32 -2.10 -24.91
CA ALA A 132 -5.74 -1.02 -24.02
C ALA A 132 -6.76 -1.52 -22.98
N MET A 133 -6.45 -1.34 -21.70
CA MET A 133 -7.37 -1.68 -20.62
C MET A 133 -8.55 -0.71 -20.59
N SER A 134 -9.74 -1.22 -20.28
CA SER A 134 -10.96 -0.40 -20.18
C SER A 134 -11.02 0.51 -18.94
N ARG A 135 -10.06 0.41 -18.03
CA ARG A 135 -9.94 1.24 -16.83
C ARG A 135 -8.50 1.21 -16.30
N PRO A 136 -8.06 2.23 -15.53
CA PRO A 136 -6.79 2.17 -14.80
C PRO A 136 -6.81 1.04 -13.75
N PHE A 137 -5.62 0.60 -13.35
CA PHE A 137 -5.46 -0.35 -12.25
C PHE A 137 -5.81 0.32 -10.91
N GLY A 138 -6.68 -0.29 -10.12
CA GLY A 138 -7.11 0.21 -8.81
C GLY A 138 -6.16 -0.20 -7.68
N VAL A 139 -4.85 -0.06 -7.87
CA VAL A 139 -3.82 -0.53 -6.93
C VAL A 139 -2.69 0.49 -6.80
N ALA A 140 -2.21 0.65 -5.57
CA ALA A 140 -0.92 1.28 -5.27
C ALA A 140 0.08 0.20 -4.88
N LEU A 141 1.33 0.39 -5.29
CA LEU A 141 2.42 -0.53 -5.04
C LEU A 141 3.52 0.18 -4.26
N LEU A 142 4.09 -0.51 -3.28
CA LEU A 142 5.37 -0.15 -2.68
C LEU A 142 6.40 -1.19 -3.09
N PHE A 143 7.39 -0.76 -3.87
CA PHE A 143 8.53 -1.57 -4.26
C PHE A 143 9.69 -1.27 -3.32
N ALA A 144 10.22 -2.31 -2.69
CA ALA A 144 11.40 -2.28 -1.84
C ALA A 144 12.48 -3.10 -2.52
N GLY A 145 13.64 -2.52 -2.78
CA GLY A 145 14.72 -3.25 -3.43
C GLY A 145 16.09 -2.71 -3.09
N ILE A 146 17.11 -3.49 -3.46
CA ILE A 146 18.52 -3.14 -3.27
C ILE A 146 19.26 -3.39 -4.58
N ASP A 147 19.79 -2.33 -5.17
CA ASP A 147 20.69 -2.41 -6.33
C ASP A 147 22.00 -1.65 -6.05
N GLU A 148 22.75 -1.31 -7.11
CA GLU A 148 24.02 -0.59 -6.99
C GLU A 148 23.90 0.79 -6.33
N LYS A 149 22.70 1.39 -6.34
CA LYS A 149 22.40 2.67 -5.66
C LYS A 149 22.11 2.48 -4.17
N GLY A 150 22.07 1.24 -3.68
CA GLY A 150 21.76 0.89 -2.30
C GLY A 150 20.27 0.56 -2.09
N PRO A 151 19.80 0.54 -0.83
CA PRO A 151 18.40 0.33 -0.51
C PRO A 151 17.50 1.44 -1.06
N GLN A 152 16.37 1.06 -1.63
CA GLN A 152 15.41 1.96 -2.23
C GLN A 152 13.98 1.53 -1.91
N LEU A 153 13.11 2.52 -1.72
CA LEU A 153 11.67 2.34 -1.59
C LEU A 153 10.98 3.26 -2.60
N PHE A 154 10.12 2.70 -3.43
CA PHE A 154 9.34 3.43 -4.41
C PHE A 154 7.85 3.22 -4.19
N HIS A 155 7.10 4.28 -4.39
CA HIS A 155 5.64 4.25 -4.43
C HIS A 155 5.17 4.48 -5.84
N MET A 156 4.24 3.64 -6.30
CA MET A 156 3.56 3.80 -7.58
C MET A 156 2.05 3.83 -7.36
N ASP A 157 1.38 4.77 -8.01
CA ASP A 157 -0.08 4.93 -7.94
C ASP A 157 -0.77 4.62 -9.30
N PRO A 158 -2.12 4.57 -9.35
CA PRO A 158 -2.89 4.24 -10.55
C PRO A 158 -2.67 5.15 -11.75
N SER A 159 -2.12 6.36 -11.55
CA SER A 159 -1.82 7.27 -12.65
C SER A 159 -0.61 6.81 -13.48
N GLY A 160 0.12 5.78 -13.00
CA GLY A 160 1.41 5.39 -13.54
C GLY A 160 2.57 6.19 -12.96
N THR A 161 2.30 7.24 -12.18
CA THR A 161 3.34 8.01 -11.51
C THR A 161 4.01 7.15 -10.44
N PHE A 162 5.34 7.14 -10.43
CA PHE A 162 6.13 6.54 -9.36
C PHE A 162 7.17 7.51 -8.83
N VAL A 163 7.43 7.45 -7.53
CA VAL A 163 8.34 8.36 -6.82
C VAL A 163 9.10 7.58 -5.75
N GLN A 164 10.39 7.86 -5.59
CA GLN A 164 11.22 7.30 -4.53
C GLN A 164 10.89 7.99 -3.19
N PHE A 165 10.75 7.22 -2.12
CA PHE A 165 10.47 7.71 -0.77
C PHE A 165 11.46 7.12 0.24
N ASP A 166 11.75 7.90 1.27
CA ASP A 166 12.44 7.42 2.46
C ASP A 166 11.52 6.55 3.34
N ALA A 167 10.24 6.95 3.45
CA ALA A 167 9.19 6.19 4.10
C ALA A 167 7.82 6.55 3.53
N LYS A 168 6.95 5.56 3.36
CA LYS A 168 5.63 5.74 2.75
C LYS A 168 4.61 4.76 3.30
N ALA A 169 3.38 5.24 3.53
CA ALA A 169 2.22 4.41 3.80
C ALA A 169 1.22 4.42 2.62
N ILE A 170 0.58 3.27 2.38
CA ILE A 170 -0.53 3.09 1.43
C ILE A 170 -1.69 2.33 2.08
N GLY A 171 -2.87 2.39 1.47
CA GLY A 171 -4.07 1.71 1.97
C GLY A 171 -4.95 2.57 2.88
N SER A 172 -5.90 1.93 3.54
CA SER A 172 -6.95 2.60 4.33
C SER A 172 -6.44 3.40 5.54
N GLY A 173 -5.44 2.90 6.26
CA GLY A 173 -4.80 3.60 7.37
C GLY A 173 -3.72 4.59 6.94
N SER A 174 -3.53 4.84 5.64
CA SER A 174 -2.35 5.55 5.13
C SER A 174 -2.22 7.00 5.59
N GLU A 175 -3.31 7.76 5.73
CA GLU A 175 -3.24 9.16 6.17
C GLU A 175 -2.67 9.27 7.60
N GLY A 176 -3.23 8.51 8.54
CA GLY A 176 -2.75 8.47 9.93
C GLY A 176 -1.34 7.87 10.02
N ALA A 177 -1.06 6.80 9.27
CA ALA A 177 0.25 6.17 9.25
C ALA A 177 1.32 7.11 8.68
N GLN A 178 1.00 7.87 7.63
CA GLN A 178 1.93 8.82 7.02
C GLN A 178 2.27 9.97 7.98
N GLN A 179 1.31 10.45 8.76
CA GLN A 179 1.56 11.45 9.80
C GLN A 179 2.51 10.90 10.88
N SER A 180 2.23 9.71 11.42
CA SER A 180 3.12 9.09 12.41
C SER A 180 4.52 8.79 11.84
N LEU A 181 4.62 8.43 10.56
CA LEU A 181 5.90 8.25 9.88
C LEU A 181 6.71 9.55 9.83
N GLN A 182 6.08 10.69 9.54
CA GLN A 182 6.76 12.00 9.50
C GLN A 182 7.33 12.39 10.88
N GLU A 183 6.69 11.98 11.97
CA GLU A 183 7.14 12.30 13.33
C GLU A 183 8.28 11.40 13.82
N VAL A 184 8.29 10.13 13.41
CA VAL A 184 9.23 9.11 13.93
C VAL A 184 10.45 8.92 13.02
N TYR A 185 10.28 9.12 11.71
CA TYR A 185 11.33 8.87 10.73
C TYR A 185 12.51 9.83 10.89
N HIS A 186 13.72 9.28 10.79
CA HIS A 186 14.95 10.04 10.62
C HIS A 186 16.00 9.21 9.87
N LYS A 187 16.92 9.86 9.17
CA LYS A 187 17.82 9.20 8.21
C LYS A 187 18.79 8.19 8.83
N SER A 188 19.12 8.33 10.11
CA SER A 188 20.06 7.46 10.82
C SER A 188 19.40 6.29 11.54
N MET A 189 18.12 6.00 11.27
CA MET A 189 17.43 4.84 11.84
C MET A 189 18.10 3.54 11.39
N THR A 190 18.33 2.64 12.33
CA THR A 190 18.70 1.25 12.02
C THR A 190 17.49 0.51 11.44
N LEU A 191 17.73 -0.59 10.72
CA LEU A 191 16.67 -1.44 10.20
C LEU A 191 15.79 -1.99 11.34
N LYS A 192 16.40 -2.34 12.48
CA LYS A 192 15.66 -2.83 13.66
C LYS A 192 14.73 -1.77 14.24
N GLU A 193 15.18 -0.52 14.31
CA GLU A 193 14.33 0.61 14.74
C GLU A 193 13.22 0.89 13.74
N ALA A 194 13.52 0.83 12.44
CA ALA A 194 12.55 1.00 11.38
C ALA A 194 11.45 -0.08 11.44
N THR A 195 11.82 -1.35 11.63
CA THR A 195 10.85 -2.45 11.78
C THR A 195 9.94 -2.23 12.99
N LYS A 196 10.50 -1.83 14.14
CA LYS A 196 9.70 -1.51 15.33
C LYS A 196 8.78 -0.31 15.12
N ALA A 197 9.27 0.72 14.44
CA ALA A 197 8.48 1.90 14.11
C ALA A 197 7.33 1.55 13.16
N ALA A 198 7.59 0.80 12.10
CA ALA A 198 6.57 0.34 11.16
C ALA A 198 5.45 -0.44 11.87
N LEU A 199 5.80 -1.41 12.73
CA LEU A 199 4.81 -2.18 13.49
C LEU A 199 4.05 -1.36 14.53
N LYS A 200 4.73 -0.42 15.20
CA LYS A 200 4.08 0.50 16.15
C LYS A 200 3.05 1.37 15.43
N ILE A 201 3.39 1.90 14.27
CA ILE A 201 2.48 2.74 13.46
C ILE A 201 1.34 1.89 12.92
N LEU A 202 1.63 0.68 12.41
CA LEU A 202 0.61 -0.25 11.94
C LEU A 202 -0.39 -0.58 13.05
N LYS A 203 0.09 -0.88 14.26
CA LYS A 203 -0.75 -1.10 15.46
C LYS A 203 -1.67 0.09 15.80
N GLN A 204 -1.27 1.32 15.50
CA GLN A 204 -2.08 2.51 15.78
C GLN A 204 -3.24 2.70 14.79
N VAL A 205 -3.06 2.23 13.55
CA VAL A 205 -4.03 2.44 12.45
C VAL A 205 -4.86 1.20 12.13
N MET A 206 -4.46 0.03 12.62
CA MET A 206 -5.25 -1.20 12.52
C MET A 206 -6.48 -1.15 13.42
N GLU A 207 -7.59 -1.70 12.91
CA GLU A 207 -8.82 -1.90 13.70
C GLU A 207 -8.69 -3.07 14.69
N GLU A 208 -7.98 -4.13 14.28
CA GLU A 208 -7.74 -5.31 15.09
C GLU A 208 -6.44 -5.22 15.89
N LYS A 209 -6.39 -5.95 17.01
CA LYS A 209 -5.14 -6.08 17.78
C LYS A 209 -4.10 -6.83 16.94
N LEU A 210 -2.97 -6.17 16.72
CA LEU A 210 -1.81 -6.74 16.03
C LEU A 210 -1.33 -8.04 16.70
N ASN A 211 -1.15 -9.09 15.90
CA ASN A 211 -0.64 -10.41 16.25
C ASN A 211 0.12 -11.02 15.06
N ASP A 212 0.76 -12.17 15.24
CA ASP A 212 1.59 -12.84 14.23
C ASP A 212 0.81 -13.43 13.04
N THR A 213 -0.52 -13.44 13.08
CA THR A 213 -1.37 -13.97 11.99
C THR A 213 -2.03 -12.89 11.14
N ASN A 214 -2.13 -11.65 11.66
CA ASN A 214 -2.78 -10.54 10.98
C ASN A 214 -1.80 -9.48 10.47
N ILE A 215 -0.51 -9.79 10.42
CA ILE A 215 0.51 -8.97 9.77
C ILE A 215 1.45 -9.83 8.94
N GLU A 216 2.14 -9.18 8.03
CA GLU A 216 3.28 -9.74 7.30
C GLU A 216 4.39 -8.68 7.26
N VAL A 217 5.62 -9.11 7.46
CA VAL A 217 6.81 -8.24 7.46
C VAL A 217 7.87 -8.85 6.57
N MET A 218 8.49 -8.00 5.77
CA MET A 218 9.62 -8.34 4.92
C MET A 218 10.74 -7.33 5.18
N SER A 219 11.97 -7.81 5.27
CA SER A 219 13.14 -6.94 5.25
C SER A 219 14.13 -7.36 4.19
N MET A 220 14.87 -6.38 3.67
CA MET A 220 16.05 -6.61 2.85
C MET A 220 17.25 -5.87 3.39
N THR A 221 18.41 -6.53 3.36
CA THR A 221 19.75 -5.98 3.53
C THR A 221 20.62 -6.40 2.34
N PRO A 222 21.80 -5.78 2.14
CA PRO A 222 22.73 -6.21 1.10
C PRO A 222 23.14 -7.69 1.19
N GLU A 223 23.23 -8.23 2.42
CA GLU A 223 23.59 -9.62 2.70
C GLU A 223 22.37 -10.54 2.55
N THR A 224 21.27 -10.15 3.17
CA THR A 224 20.02 -10.90 3.23
C THR A 224 19.02 -10.19 2.35
N LYS A 225 18.87 -10.63 1.09
CA LYS A 225 18.04 -9.93 0.11
C LYS A 225 16.54 -10.01 0.46
N PHE A 226 15.71 -10.80 -0.20
CA PHE A 226 14.31 -10.95 0.19
C PHE A 226 14.16 -11.89 1.39
N HIS A 227 13.78 -11.37 2.57
CA HIS A 227 13.47 -12.17 3.76
C HIS A 227 12.10 -11.82 4.34
N ILE A 228 11.18 -12.79 4.32
CA ILE A 228 9.88 -12.71 4.99
C ILE A 228 10.03 -13.27 6.39
N PHE A 229 9.51 -12.54 7.37
CA PHE A 229 9.66 -12.89 8.78
C PHE A 229 8.90 -14.17 9.09
N THR A 230 9.52 -15.08 9.83
CA THR A 230 8.81 -16.24 10.36
C THR A 230 7.87 -15.84 11.50
N LYS A 231 6.96 -16.74 11.89
CA LYS A 231 6.05 -16.49 13.00
C LYS A 231 6.81 -16.22 14.30
N GLU A 232 7.91 -16.93 14.52
CA GLU A 232 8.77 -16.78 15.70
C GLU A 232 9.43 -15.39 15.72
N GLU A 233 9.98 -14.95 14.57
CA GLU A 233 10.58 -13.62 14.42
C GLU A 233 9.55 -12.51 14.66
N LEU A 234 8.34 -12.66 14.10
CA LEU A 234 7.24 -11.73 14.34
C LEU A 234 6.86 -11.66 15.81
N GLN A 235 6.68 -12.81 16.47
CA GLN A 235 6.34 -12.87 17.90
C GLN A 235 7.40 -12.20 18.77
N GLU A 236 8.68 -12.41 18.47
CA GLU A 236 9.79 -11.75 19.18
C GLU A 236 9.74 -10.23 19.01
N VAL A 237 9.55 -9.74 17.79
CA VAL A 237 9.51 -8.29 17.54
C VAL A 237 8.28 -7.67 18.19
N ILE A 238 7.11 -8.33 18.10
CA ILE A 238 5.86 -7.88 18.72
C ILE A 238 5.97 -7.84 20.25
N GLY A 239 6.56 -8.87 20.86
CA GLY A 239 6.77 -8.93 22.31
C GLY A 239 7.69 -7.82 22.83
N ASN A 240 8.59 -7.33 21.98
CA ASN A 240 9.51 -6.23 22.27
C ASN A 240 8.94 -4.84 21.94
N LEU A 241 7.69 -4.74 21.45
CA LEU A 241 7.07 -3.44 21.22
C LEU A 241 6.64 -2.83 22.56
N PRO A 242 7.00 -1.57 22.83
CA PRO A 242 6.54 -0.89 24.04
C PRO A 242 5.02 -0.85 24.06
N GLU A 243 4.41 -1.06 25.24
CA GLU A 243 2.97 -0.84 25.39
C GLU A 243 2.65 0.60 24.97
N SER A 244 1.86 0.72 23.91
CA SER A 244 1.33 1.99 23.47
C SER A 244 0.43 2.49 24.59
N ARG A 245 0.77 3.63 25.20
CA ARG A 245 -0.20 4.38 26.00
C ARG A 245 -1.39 4.63 25.08
N ASP A 246 -2.52 4.01 25.37
CA ASP A 246 -3.78 4.30 24.70
C ASP A 246 -4.04 5.80 24.82
N VAL A 247 -3.69 6.56 23.79
CA VAL A 247 -4.26 7.89 23.58
C VAL A 247 -5.66 7.63 23.06
N SER A 248 -6.52 7.14 23.96
CA SER A 248 -7.92 6.96 23.69
C SER A 248 -8.46 8.27 23.16
N LEU A 249 -9.01 8.23 21.95
CA LEU A 249 -9.88 9.24 21.35
C LEU A 249 -11.17 9.35 22.17
N LYS A 250 -11.06 9.68 23.46
CA LYS A 250 -12.16 10.05 24.35
C LYS A 250 -12.32 11.57 24.34
N SER A 251 -12.67 12.17 23.20
CA SER A 251 -13.10 13.58 23.18
C SER A 251 -14.16 13.94 22.13
N ARG A 252 -14.81 12.97 21.44
CA ARG A 252 -15.86 13.29 20.44
C ARG A 252 -17.17 12.49 20.58
N SER A 253 -17.61 12.18 21.80
CA SER A 253 -18.94 11.58 22.02
C SER A 253 -19.77 12.25 23.13
N ASN A 254 -19.55 13.53 23.44
CA ASN A 254 -20.44 14.33 24.28
C ASN A 254 -21.03 15.54 23.54
N ILE A 255 -21.61 15.31 22.37
CA ILE A 255 -22.65 16.20 21.84
C ILE A 255 -23.95 15.40 21.81
N SER A 256 -24.72 15.59 22.87
CA SER A 256 -26.10 15.15 23.00
C SER A 256 -26.90 15.54 21.76
N ARG A 257 -27.39 14.55 21.00
CA ARG A 257 -28.47 14.77 20.05
C ARG A 257 -29.74 15.11 20.85
N PRO A 258 -30.42 16.25 20.63
CA PRO A 258 -31.71 16.49 21.26
C PRO A 258 -32.74 15.54 20.66
N SER A 259 -33.42 14.78 21.53
CA SER A 259 -34.54 13.94 21.15
C SER A 259 -35.74 14.82 20.81
N ILE A 260 -36.11 14.86 19.53
CA ILE A 260 -37.38 15.44 19.09
C ILE A 260 -38.48 14.46 19.52
N ARG A 261 -39.13 14.74 20.66
CA ARG A 261 -40.40 14.12 21.04
C ARG A 261 -41.51 14.84 20.29
N THR A 262 -42.03 14.23 19.24
CA THR A 262 -43.28 14.65 18.61
C THR A 262 -44.45 14.25 19.52
N SER A 263 -44.93 15.17 20.35
CA SER A 263 -46.19 15.02 21.06
C SER A 263 -47.34 15.33 20.11
N VAL A 264 -47.98 14.31 19.56
CA VAL A 264 -49.30 14.44 18.94
C VAL A 264 -50.32 14.52 20.08
N SER A 265 -50.78 15.74 20.39
CA SER A 265 -51.93 15.96 21.27
C SER A 265 -53.18 16.06 20.40
N VAL A 266 -54.01 15.04 20.49
CA VAL A 266 -55.40 15.04 20.02
C VAL A 266 -56.21 15.90 21.01
N LYS A 267 -56.83 16.97 20.51
CA LYS A 267 -58.00 17.58 21.16
C LYS A 267 -59.00 18.03 20.10
N SER A 268 -60.16 17.37 20.16
CA SER A 268 -61.55 17.83 19.91
C SER A 268 -61.79 18.87 18.83
#